data_AF-A0A0L6UKN6-F1
#
_entry.id   AF-A0A0L6UKN6-F1
#
_cell.length_a   1.000
_cell.length_b   1.000
_cell.length_c   1.000
_cell.angle_alpha   90.00
_cell.angle_beta   90.00
_cell.angle_gamma   90.00
#
_symmetry.space_group_name_H-M   'P 1'
#
loop_
_entity.id
_entity.type
_entity.pdbx_description
1 polymer ?
#
loop_
_entity_poly.entity_id
_entity_poly.type
_entity_poly.pdbx_seq_one_letter_code
_entity_poly.pdbx_strand_id
1 'polypeptide(L)'
;MLIFSVFKTLTGQEVTIELKNDLAIQGTLASVDQFLNLKLENIKVLDQERHPHMMAVKNCFIRGSVVRYVQIPKAAVDTQLLEDATRKEAANTAKR
;
A
#
# COMPACT_ATOMS: atom_id res chain seq x y z
N MET A 1 5.59 -10.41 10.53
CA MET A 1 5.31 -9.79 9.23
C MET A 1 3.87 -9.29 9.16
N LEU A 2 3.36 -8.60 10.19
CA LEU A 2 1.96 -8.17 10.25
C LEU A 2 1.54 -7.27 9.09
N ILE A 3 2.30 -6.22 8.81
CA ILE A 3 1.92 -5.21 7.80
C ILE A 3 1.87 -5.82 6.39
N PHE A 4 2.77 -6.74 6.08
CA PHE A 4 2.70 -7.52 4.85
C PHE A 4 1.40 -8.32 4.74
N SER A 5 0.99 -9.00 5.82
CA SER A 5 -0.27 -9.75 5.85
C SER A 5 -1.48 -8.85 5.65
N VAL A 6 -1.49 -7.64 6.23
CA VAL A 6 -2.55 -6.65 6.00
C VAL A 6 -2.64 -6.28 4.52
N PHE A 7 -1.55 -5.87 3.89
CA PHE A 7 -1.57 -5.52 2.47
C PHE A 7 -1.93 -6.70 1.56
N LYS A 8 -1.60 -7.94 1.94
CA LYS A 8 -2.08 -9.12 1.21
C LYS A 8 -3.60 -9.22 1.20
N THR A 9 -4.28 -8.91 2.30
CA THR A 9 -5.76 -8.90 2.35
C THR A 9 -6.39 -7.82 1.49
N LEU A 10 -5.64 -6.78 1.15
CA LEU A 10 -6.09 -5.66 0.31
C LEU A 10 -5.85 -5.89 -1.19
N THR A 11 -5.36 -7.06 -1.59
CA THR A 11 -5.18 -7.39 -3.01
C THR A 11 -6.53 -7.33 -3.75
N GLY A 12 -6.57 -6.61 -4.86
CA GLY A 12 -7.78 -6.35 -5.65
C GLY A 12 -8.57 -5.10 -5.21
N GLN A 13 -8.18 -4.44 -4.11
CA GLN A 13 -8.81 -3.20 -3.66
C GLN A 13 -8.16 -1.98 -4.30
N GLU A 14 -8.94 -0.90 -4.43
CA GLU A 14 -8.42 0.39 -4.83
C GLU A 14 -7.72 1.08 -3.66
N VAL A 15 -6.50 1.56 -3.89
CA VAL A 15 -5.67 2.23 -2.90
C VAL A 15 -5.04 3.48 -3.50
N THR A 16 -4.71 4.45 -2.65
CA THR A 16 -3.92 5.63 -3.06
C THR A 16 -2.58 5.60 -2.34
N ILE A 17 -1.49 5.59 -3.10
CA ILE A 17 -0.12 5.56 -2.59
C ILE A 17 0.48 6.95 -2.75
N GLU A 18 0.87 7.56 -1.63
CA GLU A 18 1.67 8.78 -1.60
C GLU A 18 3.14 8.41 -1.41
N LEU A 19 3.98 8.88 -2.33
CA LEU A 19 5.41 8.69 -2.30
C LEU A 19 6.11 9.81 -1.52
N LYS A 20 7.34 9.56 -1.07
CA LYS A 20 8.15 10.54 -0.34
C LYS A 20 8.49 11.81 -1.11
N ASN A 21 8.36 11.80 -2.44
CA ASN A 21 8.51 12.95 -3.33
C ASN A 21 7.17 13.64 -3.65
N ASP A 22 6.14 13.40 -2.83
CA ASP A 22 4.79 13.99 -2.92
C ASP A 22 3.97 13.55 -4.14
N LEU A 23 4.46 12.58 -4.93
CA LEU A 23 3.66 11.97 -6.00
C LEU A 23 2.59 11.06 -5.39
N ALA A 24 1.32 11.29 -5.76
CA ALA A 24 0.20 10.47 -5.33
C ALA A 24 -0.40 9.69 -6.52
N ILE A 25 -0.46 8.36 -6.36
CA ILE A 25 -0.90 7.41 -7.40
C ILE A 25 -2.05 6.59 -6.83
N GLN A 26 -3.22 6.66 -7.48
CA GLN A 26 -4.36 5.81 -7.20
C GLN A 26 -4.37 4.62 -8.15
N GLY A 27 -4.75 3.44 -7.68
CA GLY A 27 -4.88 2.26 -8.53
C GLY A 27 -5.30 1.02 -7.76
N THR A 28 -5.47 -0.09 -8.47
CA THR A 28 -5.83 -1.38 -7.86
C THR A 28 -4.57 -2.11 -7.40
N LEU A 29 -4.53 -2.52 -6.12
CA LEU A 29 -3.40 -3.28 -5.57
C LEU A 29 -3.37 -4.70 -6.15
N ALA A 30 -2.42 -4.98 -7.03
CA ALA A 30 -2.29 -6.29 -7.68
C ALA A 30 -1.43 -7.28 -6.88
N SER A 31 -0.35 -6.79 -6.25
CA SER A 31 0.48 -7.62 -5.38
C SER A 31 1.33 -6.80 -4.41
N VAL A 32 1.76 -7.48 -3.34
CA VAL A 32 2.71 -6.99 -2.33
C VAL A 32 3.72 -8.07 -1.97
N ASP A 33 4.95 -7.69 -1.65
CA ASP A 33 6.00 -8.58 -1.13
C ASP A 33 6.42 -8.23 0.31
N GLN A 34 7.35 -9.01 0.87
CA GLN A 34 7.82 -8.86 2.25
C GLN A 34 8.54 -7.52 2.54
N PHE A 35 9.03 -6.83 1.50
CA PHE A 35 9.66 -5.51 1.63
C PHE A 35 8.66 -4.37 1.41
N LEU A 36 7.36 -4.72 1.33
CA LEU A 36 6.27 -3.80 1.03
C LEU A 36 6.45 -3.11 -0.33
N ASN A 37 7.08 -3.78 -1.29
CA ASN A 37 7.00 -3.35 -2.68
C ASN A 37 5.58 -3.64 -3.20
N LEU A 38 5.01 -2.69 -3.93
CA LEU A 38 3.59 -2.71 -4.32
C LEU A 38 3.49 -2.66 -5.84
N LYS A 39 2.72 -3.58 -6.43
CA LYS A 39 2.32 -3.53 -7.84
C LYS A 39 0.90 -2.97 -7.91
N LEU A 40 0.73 -1.87 -8.65
CA LEU A 40 -0.58 -1.31 -8.96
C LEU A 40 -0.94 -1.53 -10.43
N GLU A 41 -2.22 -1.76 -10.67
CA GLU A 41 -2.83 -1.86 -11.99
C GLU A 41 -3.91 -0.79 -12.17
N ASN A 42 -4.19 -0.41 -13.43
CA ASN A 42 -5.16 0.63 -13.79
C ASN A 42 -4.94 1.95 -13.04
N ILE A 43 -3.70 2.44 -13.05
CA ILE A 43 -3.31 3.59 -12.23
C ILE A 43 -3.82 4.92 -12.80
N LYS A 44 -4.02 5.87 -11.89
CA LYS A 44 -4.27 7.27 -12.16
C LYS A 44 -3.40 8.12 -11.23
N VAL A 45 -2.64 9.05 -11.81
CA VAL A 45 -1.94 10.07 -11.02
C VAL A 45 -2.93 11.17 -10.65
N LEU A 46 -2.95 11.57 -9.38
CA LEU A 46 -3.87 12.59 -8.88
C LEU A 46 -3.48 14.01 -9.35
N ASP A 47 -2.17 14.27 -9.50
CA ASP A 47 -1.61 15.53 -9.98
C ASP A 47 -1.00 15.37 -11.38
N GLN A 48 -1.87 15.30 -12.39
CA GLN A 48 -1.47 15.03 -13.78
C GLN A 48 -0.68 16.18 -14.41
N GLU A 49 -1.00 17.42 -14.03
CA GLU A 49 -0.35 18.62 -14.58
C GLU A 49 1.12 18.72 -14.16
N ARG A 50 1.44 18.35 -12.91
CA ARG A 50 2.83 18.34 -12.42
C ARG A 50 3.62 17.10 -12.87
N HIS A 51 2.93 16.03 -13.27
CA HIS A 51 3.56 14.76 -13.67
C HIS A 51 3.08 14.23 -15.03
N PRO A 52 3.24 14.98 -16.14
CA PRO A 52 2.71 14.60 -17.45
C PRO A 52 3.34 13.30 -18.00
N HIS A 53 4.57 12.98 -17.59
CA HIS A 53 5.27 11.75 -17.97
C HIS A 53 4.58 10.46 -17.50
N MET A 54 3.71 10.55 -16.48
CA MET A 54 2.99 9.39 -15.95
C MET A 54 1.68 9.08 -16.69
N MET A 55 1.23 9.96 -17.58
CA MET A 55 -0.08 9.84 -18.25
C MET A 55 -0.23 8.59 -19.12
N ALA A 56 0.87 8.09 -19.68
CA ALA A 56 0.86 6.87 -20.49
C ALA A 56 0.99 5.58 -19.66
N VAL A 57 1.28 5.68 -18.36
CA VAL A 57 1.56 4.54 -17.50
C VAL A 57 0.24 3.97 -16.97
N LYS A 58 -0.06 2.73 -17.33
CA LYS A 58 -1.27 2.02 -16.87
C LYS A 58 -1.05 1.19 -15.61
N ASN A 59 0.15 0.65 -15.45
CA ASN A 59 0.53 -0.22 -14.33
C ASN A 59 1.89 0.25 -13.81
N CYS A 60 2.12 0.18 -12.50
CA CYS A 60 3.41 0.54 -11.92
C CYS A 60 3.85 -0.42 -10.82
N PHE A 61 5.16 -0.57 -10.68
CA PHE A 61 5.79 -1.22 -9.54
C PHE A 61 6.48 -0.15 -8.70
N ILE A 62 6.18 -0.13 -7.40
CA ILE A 62 6.67 0.86 -6.46
C ILE A 62 7.51 0.15 -5.41
N ARG A 63 8.74 0.63 -5.23
CA ARG A 63 9.63 0.14 -4.18
C ARG A 63 9.12 0.60 -2.80
N GLY A 64 8.97 -0.30 -1.84
CA GLY A 64 8.40 0.00 -0.53
C GLY A 64 9.13 1.12 0.23
N SER A 65 10.45 1.25 0.01
CA SER A 65 11.27 2.28 0.66
C SER A 65 10.94 3.72 0.26
N VAL A 66 10.27 3.94 -0.89
CA VAL A 66 9.89 5.28 -1.36
C VAL A 66 8.45 5.66 -0.99
N VAL A 67 7.67 4.73 -0.43
CA VAL A 67 6.30 4.99 0.03
C VAL A 67 6.32 5.82 1.31
N ARG A 68 5.46 6.84 1.38
CA ARG A 68 5.18 7.61 2.60
C ARG A 68 3.89 7.13 3.24
N TYR A 69 2.80 7.10 2.47
CA TYR A 69 1.48 6.67 2.95
C TYR A 69 0.79 5.77 1.94
N VAL A 70 -0.04 4.85 2.45
CA VAL A 70 -1.02 4.11 1.65
C VAL A 70 -2.39 4.37 2.25
N GLN A 71 -3.22 5.08 1.51
CA GLN A 71 -4.61 5.35 1.86
C GLN A 71 -5.47 4.18 1.37
N ILE A 72 -6.28 3.65 2.27
CA ILE A 72 -7.07 2.44 2.06
C ILE A 72 -8.53 2.69 2.46
N PRO A 73 -9.51 2.05 1.81
CA PRO A 73 -10.90 2.16 2.20
C PRO A 73 -11.10 1.64 3.63
N LYS A 74 -11.79 2.41 4.48
CA LYS A 74 -12.08 2.00 5.87
C LYS A 74 -12.79 0.66 5.95
N ALA A 75 -13.70 0.38 5.01
CA ALA A 75 -14.45 -0.88 4.96
C ALA A 75 -13.59 -2.10 4.60
N ALA A 76 -12.39 -1.89 4.04
CA ALA A 76 -11.49 -2.97 3.67
C ALA A 76 -10.60 -3.45 4.84
N VAL A 77 -10.71 -2.82 6.02
CA VAL A 77 -9.89 -3.15 7.20
C VAL A 77 -10.76 -3.40 8.42
N ASP A 78 -10.64 -4.59 8.98
CA ASP A 78 -11.13 -4.89 10.32
C ASP A 78 -10.10 -4.41 11.36
N THR A 79 -10.41 -3.33 12.05
CA THR A 79 -9.52 -2.73 13.04
C THR A 79 -9.37 -3.59 14.29
N GLN A 80 -10.41 -4.32 14.70
CA GLN A 80 -10.34 -5.19 15.88
C GLN A 80 -9.37 -6.35 15.62
N LEU A 81 -9.48 -6.98 14.45
CA LEU A 81 -8.57 -8.05 14.04
C LEU A 81 -7.12 -7.55 13.94
N LEU A 82 -6.92 -6.34 13.39
CA LEU A 82 -5.60 -5.72 13.26
C LEU A 82 -4.97 -5.42 14.64
N GLU A 83 -5.76 -4.89 15.58
CA GLU A 83 -5.30 -4.63 16.94
C GLU A 83 -4.86 -5.92 17.65
N ASP A 84 -5.67 -6.98 17.56
CA ASP A 84 -5.35 -8.28 18.16
C ASP A 84 -4.09 -8.90 17.56
N ALA A 85 -3.94 -8.82 16.23
CA ALA A 85 -2.76 -9.30 15.53
C ALA A 85 -1.50 -8.50 15.93
N THR A 86 -1.63 -7.19 16.13
CA THR A 86 -0.55 -6.31 16.62
C THR A 86 -0.10 -6.69 18.03
N ARG A 87 -1.05 -6.89 18.96
CA ARG A 87 -0.74 -7.31 20.34
C ARG A 87 -0.01 -8.66 20.37
N LYS A 88 -0.45 -9.61 19.53
CA LYS A 88 0.18 -10.94 19.41
C LYS A 88 1.61 -10.85 18.84
N GLU A 89 1.83 -10.06 17.79
CA GLU A 89 3.16 -9.91 17.18
C GLU A 89 4.15 -9.21 18.14
N ALA A 90 3.70 -8.18 18.86
CA ALA A 90 4.52 -7.50 19.87
C ALA A 90 4.94 -8.45 21.00
N ALA A 91 4.00 -9.24 21.53
CA ALA A 91 4.30 -10.24 22.56
C ALA A 91 5.27 -11.33 22.08
N ASN A 92 5.18 -11.75 20.82
CA ASN A 92 6.10 -12.72 20.24
C ASN A 92 7.50 -12.14 20.00
N THR A 93 7.59 -10.86 19.63
CA THR A 93 8.87 -10.17 19.42
C THR A 93 9.58 -9.94 20.75
N ALA A 94 8.85 -9.61 21.82
CA ALA A 94 9.42 -9.42 23.15
C ALA A 94 9.99 -10.71 23.79
N LYS A 95 9.57 -11.89 23.29
CA LYS A 95 10.07 -13.20 23.75
C LYS A 95 11.33 -13.66 23.00
N ARG A 96 11.70 -13.00 21.91
CA ARG A 96 12.89 -13.29 21.11
C ARG A 96 14.05 -12.44 21.60
#